data_AF-A0A376L0G7-F1
#
_entry.id   AF-A0A376L0G7-F1
#
_cell.length_a   1.000
_cell.length_b   1.000
_cell.length_c   1.000
_cell.angle_alpha   90.00
_cell.angle_beta   90.00
_cell.angle_gamma   90.00
#
_symmetry.space_group_name_H-M   'P 1'
#
loop_
_entity.id
_entity.type
_entity.pdbx_description
1 polymer ?
#
loop_
_entity_poly.entity_id
_entity_poly.type
_entity_poly.pdbx_seq_one_letter_code
_entity_poly.pdbx_strand_id
1 'polypeptide(L)'
;MKPFIFGARNKVHIINLEKTVPMFNEALAELNKIASRKGKILFVGTKRAASEAVKDAALSCDQFFVNHRWLGGMLTNWKTVRQSIKRLKDLETQSQDGTFEKLTKKEALMRTRELEKLENSLGGIKDMGGLPGRSVCNRC
;
A
#
# COMPACT_ATOMS: atom_id res chain seq x y z
N MET A 1 -14.71 10.67 17.91
CA MET A 1 -13.89 11.88 17.68
C MET A 1 -14.14 13.04 18.65
N LYS A 2 -15.28 13.11 19.35
CA LYS A 2 -15.55 14.17 20.35
C LYS A 2 -14.38 14.53 21.30
N PRO A 3 -13.57 13.58 21.83
CA PRO A 3 -12.43 13.94 22.68
C PRO A 3 -11.22 14.53 21.95
N PHE A 4 -11.14 14.43 20.63
CA PHE A 4 -10.06 14.96 19.77
C PHE A 4 -10.45 16.27 19.08
N ILE A 5 -11.68 16.76 19.28
CA ILE A 5 -12.17 18.01 18.73
C ILE A 5 -12.04 19.06 19.82
N PHE A 6 -11.24 20.11 19.59
CA PHE A 6 -11.10 21.24 20.49
C PHE A 6 -12.37 22.12 20.46
N GLY A 7 -12.92 22.32 19.27
CA GLY A 7 -14.14 23.11 19.05
C GLY A 7 -14.54 23.13 17.57
N ALA A 8 -15.55 23.94 17.25
CA ALA A 8 -15.95 24.19 15.86
C ALA A 8 -15.98 25.69 15.59
N ARG A 9 -15.37 26.11 14.46
CA ARG A 9 -15.47 27.48 13.92
C ARG A 9 -15.97 27.37 12.49
N ASN A 10 -16.96 28.17 12.12
CA ASN A 10 -17.53 28.19 10.76
C ASN A 10 -17.90 26.78 10.23
N LYS A 11 -18.47 25.94 11.10
CA LYS A 11 -18.82 24.52 10.83
C LYS A 11 -17.62 23.60 10.50
N VAL A 12 -16.38 24.05 10.70
CA VAL A 12 -15.17 23.24 10.61
C VAL A 12 -14.74 22.83 12.02
N HIS A 13 -14.55 21.52 12.23
CA HIS A 13 -14.03 20.99 13.48
C HIS A 13 -12.52 21.19 13.56
N ILE A 14 -12.06 21.82 14.65
CA ILE A 14 -10.63 22.02 14.92
C ILE A 14 -10.15 20.84 15.79
N ILE A 15 -9.10 20.17 15.33
CA ILE A 15 -8.49 19.05 16.06
C ILE A 15 -7.64 19.59 17.21
N ASN A 16 -7.73 18.96 18.38
CA ASN A 16 -6.92 19.34 19.54
C ASN A 16 -5.49 18.79 19.42
N LEU A 17 -4.54 19.68 19.14
CA LEU A 17 -3.12 19.35 19.00
C LEU A 17 -2.47 18.88 20.31
N GLU A 18 -2.94 19.32 21.48
CA GLU A 18 -2.39 18.89 22.78
C GLU A 18 -2.55 17.39 22.99
N LYS A 19 -3.58 16.78 22.39
CA LYS A 19 -3.78 15.33 22.39
C LYS A 19 -3.11 14.65 21.21
N THR A 20 -3.11 15.28 20.04
CA THR A 20 -2.52 14.69 18.83
C THR A 20 -1.01 14.53 18.96
N VAL A 21 -0.28 15.52 19.49
CA VAL A 21 1.19 15.47 19.60
C VAL A 21 1.69 14.29 20.46
N PRO A 22 1.24 14.08 21.71
CA PRO A 22 1.73 12.96 22.52
C PRO A 22 1.37 11.60 21.91
N MET A 23 0.14 11.45 21.39
CA MET A 23 -0.28 10.20 20.74
C MET A 23 0.49 9.92 19.45
N PHE A 24 0.86 10.95 18.70
CA PHE A 24 1.67 10.81 17.49
C PHE A 24 3.09 10.37 17.84
N ASN A 25 3.69 10.96 18.88
CA ASN A 25 5.00 10.54 19.37
C ASN A 25 5.01 9.09 19.89
N GLU A 26 3.94 8.66 20.58
CA GLU A 26 3.77 7.27 21.01
C GLU A 26 3.68 6.31 19.81
N ALA A 27 2.90 6.68 18.78
CA ALA A 27 2.80 5.90 17.55
C ALA A 27 4.16 5.78 16.83
N LEU A 28 4.93 6.87 16.75
CA LEU A 28 6.29 6.85 16.19
C LEU A 28 7.23 5.95 16.99
N ALA A 29 7.15 5.98 18.31
CA ALA A 29 7.94 5.10 19.17
C ALA A 29 7.61 3.62 18.93
N GLU A 30 6.35 3.27 18.78
CA GLU A 30 5.94 1.90 18.45
C GLU A 30 6.37 1.47 17.04
N LEU A 31 6.26 2.36 16.05
CA LEU A 31 6.76 2.08 14.69
C LEU A 31 8.26 1.81 14.70
N ASN A 32 9.04 2.59 15.47
CA ASN A 32 10.48 2.36 15.64
C ASN A 32 10.78 1.00 16.29
N LYS A 33 9.97 0.55 17.26
CA LYS A 33 10.10 -0.78 17.87
C LYS A 33 9.78 -1.91 16.87
N ILE A 34 8.82 -1.70 15.96
CA ILE A 34 8.49 -2.68 14.92
C ILE A 34 9.63 -2.74 13.89
N ALA A 35 10.15 -1.59 13.47
CA ALA A 35 11.25 -1.49 12.53
C ALA A 35 12.53 -2.15 13.07
N SER A 36 12.87 -1.95 14.35
CA SER A 36 14.06 -2.57 14.97
C SER A 36 13.98 -4.10 15.03
N ARG A 37 12.77 -4.66 15.04
CA ARG A 37 12.52 -6.11 14.97
C ARG A 37 12.51 -6.66 13.54
N LYS A 38 12.90 -5.85 12.54
CA LYS A 38 12.76 -6.16 11.11
C LYS A 38 11.33 -6.49 10.71
N GLY A 39 10.36 -5.89 11.41
CA GLY A 39 8.95 -5.98 11.07
C GLY A 39 8.67 -5.24 9.76
N LYS A 40 7.80 -5.81 8.93
CA LYS A 40 7.39 -5.22 7.66
C LYS A 40 6.25 -4.25 7.93
N ILE A 41 6.39 -3.00 7.48
CA ILE A 41 5.36 -1.97 7.60
C ILE A 41 4.67 -1.83 6.25
N LEU A 42 3.33 -1.76 6.28
CA LEU A 42 2.51 -1.56 5.10
C LEU A 42 1.86 -0.18 5.17
N PHE A 43 2.26 0.71 4.26
CA PHE A 43 1.65 2.02 4.12
C PHE A 43 0.37 1.91 3.27
N VAL A 44 -0.74 2.48 3.73
CA VAL A 44 -2.02 2.43 3.01
C VAL A 44 -2.54 3.85 2.84
N GLY A 45 -2.72 4.26 1.59
CA GLY A 45 -3.22 5.59 1.25
C GLY A 45 -3.82 5.62 -0.14
N THR A 46 -5.11 5.37 -0.24
CA THR A 46 -5.84 5.25 -1.53
C THR A 46 -6.33 6.59 -2.09
N LYS A 47 -6.14 7.69 -1.36
CA LYS A 47 -6.59 9.02 -1.78
C LYS A 47 -5.65 9.55 -2.86
N ARG A 48 -6.21 10.08 -3.97
CA ARG A 48 -5.42 10.60 -5.11
C ARG A 48 -4.34 11.60 -4.69
N ALA A 49 -4.64 12.51 -3.77
CA ALA A 49 -3.69 13.50 -3.26
C ALA A 49 -2.60 12.92 -2.34
N ALA A 50 -2.81 11.72 -1.77
CA ALA A 50 -1.85 11.06 -0.87
C ALA A 50 -1.11 9.91 -1.56
N SER A 51 -1.54 9.50 -2.76
CA SER A 51 -1.06 8.30 -3.44
C SER A 51 0.45 8.37 -3.76
N GLU A 52 0.90 9.52 -4.24
CA GLU A 52 2.32 9.78 -4.56
C GLU A 52 3.14 9.92 -3.28
N ALA A 53 2.70 10.76 -2.34
CA ALA A 53 3.39 10.96 -1.05
C ALA A 53 3.57 9.66 -0.26
N VAL A 54 2.57 8.77 -0.27
CA VAL A 54 2.65 7.47 0.41
C VAL A 54 3.60 6.51 -0.30
N LYS A 55 3.62 6.54 -1.64
CA LYS A 55 4.56 5.74 -2.43
C LYS A 55 6.00 6.16 -2.14
N ASP A 56 6.29 7.46 -2.20
CA ASP A 56 7.64 7.99 -2.01
C ASP A 56 8.15 7.77 -0.58
N ALA A 57 7.27 7.94 0.42
CA ALA A 57 7.60 7.66 1.82
C ALA A 57 7.91 6.16 2.05
N ALA A 58 7.15 5.27 1.41
CA ALA A 58 7.39 3.83 1.56
C ALA A 58 8.67 3.38 0.85
N LEU A 59 8.92 3.88 -0.37
CA LEU A 59 10.14 3.59 -1.13
C LEU A 59 11.40 4.11 -0.43
N SER A 60 11.36 5.30 0.18
CA SER A 60 12.50 5.84 0.93
C SER A 60 12.81 5.07 2.23
N CYS A 61 11.84 4.31 2.75
CA CYS A 61 12.01 3.49 3.96
C CYS A 61 12.20 1.99 3.67
N ASP A 62 12.33 1.60 2.40
CA ASP A 62 12.35 0.20 1.94
C ASP A 62 11.15 -0.63 2.47
N GLN A 63 9.98 0.02 2.56
CA GLN A 63 8.74 -0.59 3.04
C GLN A 63 7.69 -0.73 1.92
N PHE A 64 6.63 -1.47 2.24
CA PHE A 64 5.57 -1.81 1.29
C PHE A 64 4.44 -0.77 1.32
N PHE A 65 3.74 -0.60 0.20
CA PHE A 65 2.64 0.36 0.12
C PHE A 65 1.45 -0.12 -0.72
N VAL A 66 0.28 0.48 -0.47
CA VAL A 66 -0.93 0.39 -1.29
C VAL A 66 -1.47 1.81 -1.49
N ASN A 67 -1.34 2.33 -2.70
CA ASN A 67 -1.66 3.72 -3.03
C ASN A 67 -2.86 3.90 -3.98
N HIS A 68 -3.38 2.81 -4.56
CA HIS A 68 -4.53 2.83 -5.46
C HIS A 68 -5.79 2.28 -4.77
N ARG A 69 -6.06 0.98 -4.93
CA ARG A 69 -7.25 0.33 -4.42
C ARG A 69 -6.86 -0.79 -3.47
N TRP A 70 -7.37 -0.71 -2.25
CA TRP A 70 -7.33 -1.83 -1.33
C TRP A 70 -8.32 -2.91 -1.77
N LEU A 71 -7.81 -4.08 -2.15
CA LEU A 71 -8.66 -5.23 -2.44
C LEU A 71 -9.09 -5.87 -1.12
N GLY A 72 -10.40 -6.07 -0.96
CA GLY A 72 -10.93 -6.81 0.17
C GLY A 72 -10.28 -8.20 0.24
N GLY A 73 -9.78 -8.58 1.40
CA GLY A 73 -9.06 -9.85 1.57
C GLY A 73 -7.54 -9.78 1.37
N MET A 74 -6.96 -8.59 1.15
CA MET A 74 -5.50 -8.43 1.00
C MET A 74 -4.69 -9.03 2.17
N LEU A 75 -5.18 -8.91 3.41
CA LEU A 75 -4.52 -9.49 4.59
C LEU A 75 -5.16 -10.82 5.02
N THR A 76 -6.47 -10.98 4.91
CA THR A 76 -7.17 -12.17 5.42
C THR A 76 -7.08 -13.36 4.45
N ASN A 77 -6.96 -13.11 3.15
CA ASN A 77 -6.82 -14.15 2.11
C ASN A 77 -5.49 -13.99 1.34
N TRP A 78 -4.37 -14.06 2.08
CA TRP A 78 -3.03 -13.94 1.49
C TRP A 78 -2.71 -15.04 0.47
N LYS A 79 -3.33 -16.22 0.57
CA LYS A 79 -3.11 -17.33 -0.37
C LYS A 79 -3.47 -16.93 -1.80
N THR A 80 -4.64 -16.32 -1.99
CA THR A 80 -5.09 -15.85 -3.31
C THR A 80 -4.27 -14.64 -3.78
N VAL A 81 -3.97 -13.69 -2.88
CA VAL A 81 -3.16 -12.51 -3.21
C VAL A 81 -1.77 -12.93 -3.69
N ARG A 82 -1.16 -13.93 -3.04
CA ARG A 82 0.13 -14.49 -3.46
C ARG A 82 0.09 -15.06 -4.88
N GLN A 83 -1.02 -15.71 -5.27
CA GLN A 83 -1.19 -16.19 -6.65
C GLN A 83 -1.25 -15.03 -7.64
N SER A 84 -1.94 -13.94 -7.29
CA SER A 84 -1.97 -12.73 -8.12
C SER A 84 -0.60 -12.04 -8.21
N ILE A 85 0.19 -12.02 -7.12
CA ILE A 85 1.57 -11.50 -7.13
C ILE A 85 2.46 -12.39 -8.01
N LYS A 86 2.32 -13.72 -7.93
CA LYS A 86 3.05 -14.63 -8.81
C LYS A 86 2.71 -14.36 -10.28
N ARG A 87 1.41 -14.20 -10.58
CA ARG A 87 0.93 -13.87 -11.91
C ARG A 87 1.51 -12.56 -12.44
N LEU A 88 1.63 -11.55 -11.58
CA LEU A 88 2.28 -10.28 -11.94
C LEU A 88 3.75 -10.49 -12.30
N LYS A 89 4.51 -11.24 -11.49
CA LYS A 89 5.93 -11.55 -11.79
C LYS A 89 6.07 -12.34 -13.09
N ASP A 90 5.20 -13.32 -13.34
CA ASP A 90 5.20 -14.09 -14.58
C ASP A 90 4.95 -13.17 -15.81
N LEU A 91 4.07 -12.17 -15.69
CA LEU A 91 3.78 -11.20 -16.76
C LEU A 91 4.94 -10.20 -16.96
N GLU A 92 5.60 -9.75 -15.89
CA GLU A 92 6.80 -8.91 -15.98
C GLU A 92 7.92 -9.64 -16.73
N THR A 93 8.19 -10.91 -16.38
CA THR A 93 9.18 -11.73 -17.08
C THR A 93 8.84 -11.94 -18.55
N GLN A 94 7.58 -12.26 -18.87
CA GLN A 94 7.12 -12.42 -20.26
C GLN A 94 7.27 -11.13 -21.09
N SER A 95 7.08 -9.98 -20.44
CA SER A 95 7.28 -8.67 -21.07
C SER A 95 8.76 -8.39 -21.35
N GLN A 96 9.66 -8.80 -20.46
CA GLN A 96 11.12 -8.61 -20.62
C GLN A 96 11.73 -9.59 -21.63
N ASP A 97 11.23 -10.84 -21.66
CA ASP A 97 11.71 -11.90 -22.56
C ASP A 97 11.24 -11.73 -24.02
N GLY A 98 10.49 -10.67 -24.34
CA GLY A 98 9.95 -10.45 -25.69
C GLY A 98 8.87 -11.46 -26.09
N THR A 99 8.30 -12.20 -25.15
CA THR A 99 7.25 -13.20 -25.43
C THR A 99 5.99 -12.54 -26.03
N PHE A 100 5.76 -11.26 -25.72
CA PHE A 100 4.67 -10.48 -26.29
C PHE A 100 4.80 -10.25 -27.80
N GLU A 101 6.01 -10.29 -28.36
CA GLU A 101 6.23 -10.13 -29.80
C GLU A 101 5.82 -11.36 -30.61
N LYS A 102 5.77 -12.54 -29.97
CA LYS A 102 5.32 -13.80 -30.59
C LYS A 102 3.81 -13.98 -30.56
N LEU A 103 3.09 -13.12 -29.83
CA LEU A 103 1.63 -13.17 -29.68
C LEU A 103 0.95 -12.28 -30.72
N THR A 104 -0.34 -12.51 -30.94
CA THR A 104 -1.13 -11.62 -31.79
C THR A 104 -1.26 -10.23 -31.14
N LYS A 105 -1.35 -9.15 -31.94
CA LYS A 105 -1.47 -7.78 -31.42
C LYS A 105 -2.60 -7.60 -30.39
N LYS A 106 -3.70 -8.35 -30.54
CA LYS A 106 -4.82 -8.34 -29.58
C LYS A 106 -4.45 -9.00 -28.25
N GLU A 107 -3.78 -10.15 -28.28
CA GLU A 107 -3.36 -10.86 -27.07
C GLU A 107 -2.26 -10.09 -26.33
N ALA A 108 -1.30 -9.52 -27.06
CA ALA A 108 -0.28 -8.65 -26.48
C ALA A 108 -0.94 -7.47 -25.73
N LEU A 109 -1.89 -6.77 -26.35
CA LEU A 109 -2.61 -5.66 -25.70
C LEU A 109 -3.38 -6.10 -24.44
N MET A 110 -4.01 -7.28 -24.47
CA MET A 110 -4.72 -7.82 -23.30
C MET A 110 -3.76 -8.12 -22.15
N ARG A 111 -2.58 -8.67 -22.45
CA ARG A 111 -1.53 -8.96 -21.46
C ARG A 111 -0.94 -7.67 -20.88
N THR A 112 -0.68 -6.65 -21.69
CA THR A 112 -0.20 -5.35 -21.22
C THR A 112 -1.21 -4.69 -20.28
N ARG A 113 -2.50 -4.70 -20.63
CA ARG A 113 -3.56 -4.17 -19.75
C ARG A 113 -3.70 -4.96 -18.44
N GLU A 114 -3.53 -6.29 -18.49
CA GLU A 114 -3.52 -7.14 -17.30
C GLU A 114 -2.34 -6.77 -16.39
N LEU A 115 -1.15 -6.60 -16.96
CA LEU A 115 0.07 -6.18 -16.26
C LEU A 115 -0.13 -4.81 -15.59
N GLU A 116 -0.53 -3.78 -16.33
CA GLU A 116 -0.73 -2.43 -15.78
C GLU A 116 -1.75 -2.42 -14.63
N LYS A 117 -2.85 -3.18 -14.77
CA LYS A 117 -3.88 -3.26 -13.74
C LYS A 117 -3.36 -3.93 -12.46
N LEU A 118 -2.58 -4.99 -12.62
CA LEU A 118 -1.97 -5.71 -11.49
C LEU A 118 -0.86 -4.87 -10.84
N GLU A 119 -0.02 -4.20 -11.62
CA GLU A 119 1.05 -3.35 -11.12
C GLU A 119 0.50 -2.17 -10.31
N ASN A 120 -0.53 -1.49 -10.83
CA ASN A 120 -1.19 -0.41 -10.09
C ASN A 120 -1.79 -0.87 -8.74
N SER A 121 -2.22 -2.13 -8.64
CA SER A 121 -2.91 -2.65 -7.45
C SER A 121 -1.98 -3.35 -6.46
N LEU A 122 -0.93 -4.03 -6.95
CA LEU A 122 -0.10 -4.97 -6.20
C LEU A 122 1.40 -4.65 -6.26
N GLY A 123 1.82 -3.67 -7.08
CA GLY A 123 3.24 -3.33 -7.27
C GLY A 123 3.94 -3.00 -5.95
N GLY A 124 3.27 -2.28 -5.05
CA GLY A 124 3.82 -1.91 -3.74
C GLY A 124 3.90 -3.06 -2.72
N ILE A 125 3.33 -4.24 -3.00
CA ILE A 125 3.40 -5.43 -2.13
C ILE A 125 4.07 -6.64 -2.79
N LYS A 126 4.64 -6.47 -3.99
CA LYS A 126 5.19 -7.56 -4.80
C LYS A 126 6.35 -8.30 -4.14
N ASP A 127 7.12 -7.61 -3.32
CA ASP A 127 8.30 -8.15 -2.62
C ASP A 127 8.03 -8.47 -1.14
N MET A 128 6.77 -8.36 -0.71
CA MET A 128 6.42 -8.56 0.69
C MET A 128 6.59 -10.02 1.12
N GLY A 129 6.51 -11.00 0.20
CA GLY A 129 6.87 -12.43 0.40
C GLY A 129 6.08 -13.20 1.48
N GLY A 130 5.32 -12.51 2.31
CA GLY A 130 4.64 -13.00 3.50
C GLY A 130 3.81 -11.90 4.16
N LEU A 131 2.96 -12.27 5.10
CA LEU A 131 2.12 -11.32 5.82
C LEU A 131 2.97 -10.41 6.72
N PRO A 132 2.78 -9.08 6.69
CA PRO A 132 3.40 -8.18 7.65
C PRO A 132 2.79 -8.49 9.03
N GLY A 133 3.62 -9.00 9.93
CA GLY A 133 3.24 -9.19 11.32
C GLY A 133 2.92 -7.84 11.93
N ARG A 134 1.63 -7.61 12.26
CA ARG A 134 1.05 -6.39 12.83
C ARG A 134 0.80 -5.26 11.79
N SER A 135 -0.34 -5.39 11.13
CA SER A 135 -0.95 -4.38 10.25
C SER A 135 -1.19 -3.05 10.97
N VAL A 136 -0.52 -1.98 10.53
CA VAL A 136 -0.88 -0.59 10.83
C VAL A 136 -2.03 -0.22 9.88
N CYS A 137 -3.26 -0.24 10.40
CA CYS A 137 -4.44 0.17 9.67
C CYS A 137 -4.62 1.68 9.84
N ASN A 138 -4.27 2.46 8.81
CA ASN A 138 -4.70 3.86 8.76
C ASN A 138 -6.01 3.92 7.95
N ARG A 139 -7.13 3.67 8.63
CA ARG A 139 -8.43 4.22 8.21
C ARG A 139 -8.54 5.59 8.86
N CYS A 140 -8.13 6.62 8.13
CA CYS A 140 -8.60 7.99 8.32
C CYS A 140 -9.77 8.25 7.37
#